data_AF-A0A6C0H4B1-F1
#
_entry.id   AF-A0A6C0H4B1-F1
#
_cell.length_a   1.000
_cell.length_b   1.000
_cell.length_c   1.000
_cell.angle_alpha   90.00
_cell.angle_beta   90.00
_cell.angle_gamma   90.00
#
_symmetry.space_group_name_H-M   'P 1'
#
loop_
_entity.id
_entity.type
_entity.pdbx_description
1 polymer ?
#
loop_
_entity_poly.entity_id
_entity_poly.type
_entity_poly.pdbx_seq_one_letter_code
_entity_poly.pdbx_strand_id
1 'polypeptide(L)'
;MSLVGTDGITSTDYGRIPSSGSNEDYDSDDEDDVQKSLTHLCDKLKITYDSNLIEETRSKRFIERFKYHIIYCTRLPQYRPVLSRLIHNYYNKKRGLISAPTPRFIGGPKNLTVHWSSKYNKLIYIFGEFHQQTMNCYTKFPETRALVYPNIMNIQDFVIELFKTTDKYIDFFGEFPSFGKKNKFYRVNRSAPFIPFASDDFRLNKLFQKFRQCIESDTRGSYNCKLGRVHFFDVRCCNYVTTDCISTLMRLFVDGAHDTKNIPAILTHQQTEETLEVFSRYLETRTKAITLFRTHILGNTYNATELQRLKNKDKKLGDQLEKFITAEITRIVDVTLAELNKDIKKILPYCRILKNPTNRLSQYNTVNMIQSFVTFSNHMVTIVAIIPDLYVLSRMFKNFDLQKLAYTGAIQYDQPQEAHNIVLYAGDTHAQRCRRFLNLLEFEEVGKTGKSEEDNVSDSCIDMKYIHQPFFSLESRQKMIIPEVDDYEFDYDHIYALQGDPMKVDPVFMEVDPVFMETD
;
A
#
# COMPACT_ATOMS: atom_id res chain seq x y z
N MET A 1 25.09 -14.01 45.86
CA MET A 1 25.33 -15.38 45.36
C MET A 1 26.42 -15.32 44.33
N SER A 2 27.47 -16.08 44.59
CA SER A 2 28.78 -16.05 43.93
C SER A 2 28.73 -16.45 42.47
N LEU A 3 29.67 -15.85 41.74
CA LEU A 3 30.09 -16.10 40.36
C LEU A 3 30.18 -17.60 40.01
N VAL A 4 29.60 -17.95 38.86
CA VAL A 4 29.92 -19.13 38.03
C VAL A 4 30.20 -18.52 36.65
N GLY A 5 31.44 -18.43 36.22
CA GLY A 5 32.17 -19.54 35.60
C GLY A 5 32.10 -19.36 34.07
N THR A 6 32.91 -18.44 33.53
CA THR A 6 33.11 -18.26 32.09
C THR A 6 34.20 -19.22 31.64
N ASP A 7 33.83 -20.42 31.23
CA ASP A 7 34.72 -21.31 30.51
C ASP A 7 34.80 -20.91 29.04
N GLY A 8 36.03 -20.69 28.59
CA GLY A 8 36.38 -20.32 27.23
C GLY A 8 36.10 -21.44 26.26
N ILE A 9 35.31 -21.14 25.23
CA ILE A 9 35.19 -21.98 24.04
C ILE A 9 36.35 -21.57 23.12
N THR A 10 37.40 -22.39 23.12
CA THR A 10 38.49 -22.30 22.16
C THR A 10 38.01 -22.79 20.79
N SER A 11 38.23 -21.93 19.79
CA SER A 11 37.97 -22.14 18.37
C SER A 11 38.98 -23.13 17.78
N THR A 12 38.75 -24.44 17.95
CA THR A 12 39.51 -25.48 17.23
C THR A 12 38.63 -26.70 16.98
N ASP A 13 37.75 -26.62 15.97
CA ASP A 13 37.31 -27.79 15.21
C ASP A 13 36.57 -27.33 13.94
N TYR A 14 37.33 -26.72 13.02
CA TYR A 14 36.91 -26.65 11.63
C TYR A 14 37.42 -27.91 10.94
N GLY A 15 36.48 -28.81 10.61
CA GLY A 15 36.76 -30.05 9.90
C GLY A 15 37.63 -29.81 8.66
N ARG A 16 38.76 -30.52 8.59
CA ARG A 16 39.61 -30.63 7.41
C ARG A 16 38.75 -31.07 6.21
N ILE A 17 38.58 -30.16 5.27
CA ILE A 17 38.09 -30.48 3.92
C ILE A 17 39.17 -31.36 3.25
N PRO A 18 38.83 -32.49 2.61
CA PRO A 18 39.81 -33.35 1.97
C PRO A 18 40.50 -32.62 0.80
N SER A 19 41.83 -32.55 0.82
CA SER A 19 42.64 -32.08 -0.29
C SER A 19 42.80 -33.21 -1.31
N SER A 20 41.89 -33.32 -2.28
CA SER A 20 42.08 -34.18 -3.44
C SER A 20 43.03 -33.47 -4.41
N GLY A 21 44.27 -33.95 -4.45
CA GLY A 21 45.33 -33.46 -5.33
C GLY A 21 45.16 -33.92 -6.77
N SER A 22 45.12 -32.95 -7.67
CA SER A 22 45.61 -33.02 -9.04
C SER A 22 46.02 -31.60 -9.41
N ASN A 23 47.33 -31.34 -9.49
CA ASN A 23 47.88 -30.07 -9.98
C ASN A 23 47.64 -30.02 -11.50
N GLU A 24 46.47 -29.54 -11.89
CA GLU A 24 46.29 -28.93 -13.21
C GLU A 24 46.88 -27.51 -13.10
N ASP A 25 47.78 -27.15 -14.01
CA ASP A 25 48.26 -25.77 -14.15
C ASP A 25 47.06 -24.91 -14.55
N TYR A 26 46.46 -24.24 -13.56
CA TYR A 26 45.38 -23.27 -13.77
C TYR A 26 46.00 -21.94 -14.21
N ASP A 27 45.57 -21.44 -15.38
CA ASP A 27 45.89 -20.12 -15.88
C ASP A 27 45.52 -19.06 -14.82
N SER A 28 46.52 -18.35 -14.30
CA SER A 28 46.34 -17.33 -13.26
C SER A 28 45.43 -16.17 -13.68
N ASP A 29 45.25 -15.97 -14.98
CA ASP A 29 44.39 -14.93 -15.54
C ASP A 29 42.89 -15.19 -15.28
N ASP A 30 42.49 -16.45 -15.03
CA ASP A 30 41.09 -16.80 -14.72
C ASP A 30 40.69 -16.47 -13.27
N GLU A 31 41.63 -16.41 -12.32
CA GLU A 31 41.30 -16.15 -10.91
C GLU A 31 40.87 -14.70 -10.66
N ASP A 32 41.53 -13.74 -11.29
CA ASP A 32 41.23 -12.31 -11.15
C ASP A 32 39.85 -11.95 -11.73
N ASP A 33 39.50 -12.54 -12.87
CA ASP A 33 38.20 -12.30 -13.51
C ASP A 33 37.05 -12.95 -12.73
N VAL A 34 37.28 -14.13 -12.15
CA VAL A 34 36.33 -14.74 -11.21
C VAL A 34 36.14 -13.85 -9.99
N GLN A 35 37.21 -13.33 -9.38
CA GLN A 35 37.12 -12.50 -8.19
C GLN A 35 36.38 -11.17 -8.45
N LYS A 36 36.63 -10.52 -9.60
CA LYS A 36 35.89 -9.32 -10.03
C LYS A 36 34.40 -9.63 -10.24
N SER A 37 34.08 -10.73 -10.92
CA SER A 37 32.71 -11.19 -11.14
C SER A 37 31.97 -11.43 -9.82
N LEU A 38 32.63 -12.08 -8.85
CA LEU A 38 32.06 -12.37 -7.53
C LEU A 38 31.85 -11.10 -6.70
N THR A 39 32.78 -10.15 -6.76
CA THR A 39 32.66 -8.86 -6.07
C THR A 39 31.45 -8.09 -6.60
N HIS A 40 31.31 -8.03 -7.93
CA HIS A 40 30.16 -7.41 -8.59
C HIS A 40 28.82 -8.06 -8.22
N LEU A 41 28.77 -9.40 -8.20
CA LEU A 41 27.59 -10.14 -7.75
C LEU A 41 27.23 -9.80 -6.30
N CYS A 42 28.22 -9.81 -5.39
CA CYS A 42 28.00 -9.49 -3.98
C CYS A 42 27.45 -8.08 -3.80
N ASP A 43 27.95 -7.10 -4.56
CA ASP A 43 27.48 -5.73 -4.46
C ASP A 43 26.08 -5.55 -5.02
N LYS A 44 25.75 -6.18 -6.15
CA LYS A 44 24.37 -6.23 -6.65
C LYS A 44 23.42 -6.88 -5.64
N LEU A 45 23.81 -8.00 -5.02
CA LEU A 45 23.02 -8.68 -3.98
C LEU A 45 22.76 -7.78 -2.77
N LYS A 46 23.78 -7.03 -2.30
CA LYS A 46 23.63 -6.09 -1.18
C LYS A 46 22.75 -4.89 -1.52
N ILE A 47 22.69 -4.48 -2.78
CA ILE A 47 21.88 -3.34 -3.21
C ILE A 47 20.42 -3.78 -3.40
N THR A 48 20.21 -4.84 -4.17
CA THR A 48 18.88 -5.25 -4.64
C THR A 48 18.17 -6.25 -3.74
N TYR A 49 18.93 -7.02 -2.96
CA TYR A 49 18.43 -8.18 -2.22
C TYR A 49 17.63 -9.14 -3.12
N ASP A 50 18.11 -9.37 -4.35
CA ASP A 50 17.55 -10.32 -5.32
C ASP A 50 18.46 -11.55 -5.46
N SER A 51 18.07 -12.68 -4.89
CA SER A 51 18.90 -13.90 -4.92
C SER A 51 18.97 -14.56 -6.30
N ASN A 52 18.12 -14.18 -7.26
CA ASN A 52 18.16 -14.74 -8.62
C ASN A 52 19.44 -14.31 -9.36
N LEU A 53 20.07 -13.22 -8.92
CA LEU A 53 21.36 -12.77 -9.47
C LEU A 53 22.47 -13.82 -9.34
N ILE A 54 22.32 -14.82 -8.45
CA ILE A 54 23.26 -15.93 -8.33
C ILE A 54 23.35 -16.73 -9.63
N GLU A 55 22.31 -16.74 -10.47
CA GLU A 55 22.36 -17.40 -11.78
C GLU A 55 23.27 -16.68 -12.78
N GLU A 56 23.61 -15.41 -12.54
CA GLU A 56 24.55 -14.67 -13.38
C GLU A 56 26.00 -15.16 -13.21
N THR A 57 26.32 -15.86 -12.10
CA THR A 57 27.68 -16.42 -11.92
C THR A 57 27.86 -17.75 -12.63
N ARG A 58 28.94 -17.85 -13.41
CA ARG A 58 29.33 -19.08 -14.11
C ARG A 58 30.05 -20.09 -13.21
N SER A 59 30.45 -19.69 -11.98
CA SER A 59 31.28 -20.53 -11.11
C SER A 59 30.45 -21.53 -10.29
N LYS A 60 30.35 -22.77 -10.78
CA LYS A 60 29.69 -23.88 -10.07
C LYS A 60 30.32 -24.16 -8.71
N ARG A 61 31.66 -24.13 -8.62
CA ARG A 61 32.41 -24.36 -7.38
C ARG A 61 32.10 -23.30 -6.31
N PHE A 62 31.96 -22.04 -6.71
CA PHE A 62 31.54 -20.97 -5.81
C PHE A 62 30.13 -21.23 -5.28
N ILE A 63 29.17 -21.53 -6.16
CA ILE A 63 27.78 -21.83 -5.80
C ILE A 63 27.72 -22.95 -4.73
N GLU A 64 28.49 -24.02 -4.90
CA GLU A 64 28.52 -25.14 -3.95
C GLU A 64 29.09 -24.75 -2.58
N ARG A 65 30.22 -24.04 -2.53
CA ARG A 65 30.81 -23.56 -1.27
C ARG A 65 29.89 -22.55 -0.57
N PHE A 66 29.28 -21.67 -1.35
CA PHE A 66 28.37 -20.63 -0.87
C PHE A 66 27.12 -21.23 -0.24
N LYS A 67 26.53 -22.28 -0.84
CA LYS A 67 25.39 -23.04 -0.27
C LYS A 67 25.65 -23.51 1.16
N TYR A 68 26.83 -24.09 1.41
CA TYR A 68 27.17 -24.62 2.73
C TYR A 68 27.31 -23.51 3.77
N HIS A 69 27.98 -22.41 3.40
CA HIS A 69 28.18 -21.28 4.31
C HIS A 69 26.88 -20.57 4.68
N ILE A 70 25.93 -20.44 3.74
CA ILE A 70 24.69 -19.71 3.99
C ILE A 70 23.84 -20.32 5.09
N ILE A 71 23.75 -21.65 5.15
CA ILE A 71 23.00 -22.34 6.20
C ILE A 71 23.49 -21.91 7.59
N TYR A 72 24.81 -21.79 7.75
CA TYR A 72 25.44 -21.33 8.98
C TYR A 72 25.23 -19.83 9.23
N CYS A 73 25.38 -19.00 8.20
CA CYS A 73 25.26 -17.54 8.28
C CYS A 73 23.86 -17.05 8.68
N THR A 74 22.79 -17.77 8.32
CA THR A 74 21.40 -17.37 8.66
C THR A 74 21.15 -17.19 10.16
N ARG A 75 21.95 -17.83 11.02
CA ARG A 75 21.77 -17.83 12.48
C ARG A 75 22.58 -16.77 13.21
N LEU A 76 23.45 -16.06 12.49
CA LEU A 76 24.50 -15.24 13.07
C LEU A 76 24.30 -13.76 12.68
N PRO A 77 24.06 -12.86 13.65
CA PRO A 77 23.74 -11.45 13.38
C PRO A 77 24.77 -10.71 12.52
N GLN A 78 26.03 -11.12 12.57
CA GLN A 78 27.12 -10.52 11.82
C GLN A 78 27.08 -10.79 10.29
N TYR A 79 26.24 -11.73 9.81
CA TYR A 79 26.26 -12.21 8.41
C TYR A 79 25.02 -11.83 7.59
N ARG A 80 24.38 -10.68 7.82
CA ARG A 80 23.21 -10.24 7.05
C ARG A 80 22.12 -11.35 6.98
N PRO A 81 21.45 -11.65 8.11
CA PRO A 81 20.49 -12.76 8.21
C PRO A 81 19.33 -12.72 7.20
N VAL A 82 18.87 -11.54 6.76
CA VAL A 82 17.85 -11.35 5.73
C VAL A 82 18.37 -11.83 4.38
N LEU A 83 19.50 -11.29 3.91
CA LEU A 83 20.08 -11.70 2.63
C LEU A 83 20.41 -13.20 2.63
N SER A 84 21.00 -13.70 3.71
CA SER A 84 21.27 -15.14 3.88
C SER A 84 20.00 -15.98 3.76
N ARG A 85 18.88 -15.53 4.34
CA ARG A 85 17.61 -16.25 4.26
C ARG A 85 16.99 -16.21 2.86
N LEU A 86 17.08 -15.09 2.16
CA LEU A 86 16.60 -14.99 0.78
C LEU A 86 17.34 -15.99 -0.13
N ILE A 87 18.65 -16.11 0.03
CA ILE A 87 19.46 -17.05 -0.75
C ILE A 87 19.16 -18.50 -0.35
N HIS A 88 18.94 -18.76 0.94
CA HIS A 88 18.47 -20.07 1.40
C HIS A 88 17.12 -20.45 0.77
N ASN A 89 16.18 -19.51 0.69
CA ASN A 89 14.90 -19.71 0.01
C ASN A 89 15.10 -20.00 -1.48
N TYR A 90 15.96 -19.26 -2.18
CA TYR A 90 16.31 -19.50 -3.58
C TYR A 90 16.77 -20.95 -3.82
N TYR A 91 17.72 -21.46 -3.04
CA TYR A 91 18.20 -22.84 -3.20
C TYR A 91 17.15 -23.88 -2.84
N ASN A 92 16.35 -23.64 -1.81
CA ASN A 92 15.29 -24.56 -1.42
C ASN A 92 14.16 -24.61 -2.46
N LYS A 93 13.84 -23.50 -3.13
CA LYS A 93 12.94 -23.50 -4.28
C LYS A 93 13.48 -24.34 -5.43
N LYS A 94 14.76 -24.17 -5.79
CA LYS A 94 15.41 -24.98 -6.84
C LYS A 94 15.43 -26.48 -6.51
N ARG A 95 15.39 -26.85 -5.22
CA ARG A 95 15.29 -28.23 -4.74
C ARG A 95 13.85 -28.74 -4.58
N GLY A 96 12.84 -27.88 -4.80
CA GLY A 96 11.43 -28.21 -4.54
C GLY A 96 11.08 -28.36 -3.05
N LEU A 97 11.93 -27.89 -2.13
CA LEU A 97 11.70 -27.96 -0.68
C LEU A 97 10.80 -26.84 -0.17
N ILE A 98 10.76 -25.72 -0.89
CA ILE A 98 9.85 -24.60 -0.65
C ILE A 98 9.16 -24.31 -1.97
N SER A 99 7.83 -24.19 -1.95
CA SER A 99 7.06 -23.71 -3.10
C SER A 99 6.60 -22.28 -2.84
N ALA A 100 6.87 -21.38 -3.78
CA ALA A 100 6.26 -20.05 -3.76
C ALA A 100 4.75 -20.18 -4.05
N PRO A 101 3.89 -19.27 -3.53
CA PRO A 101 2.46 -19.35 -3.80
C PRO A 101 2.21 -19.13 -5.29
N THR A 102 1.55 -20.10 -5.94
CA THR A 102 1.14 -20.02 -7.34
C THR A 102 -0.37 -20.29 -7.50
N PRO A 103 -1.25 -19.53 -6.82
CA PRO A 103 -2.69 -19.76 -6.94
C PRO A 103 -3.17 -19.51 -8.37
N ARG A 104 -4.20 -20.25 -8.79
CA ARG A 104 -4.91 -19.93 -10.04
C ARG A 104 -5.80 -18.72 -9.86
N PHE A 105 -6.42 -18.55 -8.69
CA PHE A 105 -7.31 -17.44 -8.39
C PHE A 105 -6.90 -16.75 -7.09
N ILE A 106 -6.92 -15.41 -7.11
CA ILE A 106 -6.75 -14.61 -5.90
C ILE A 106 -8.07 -13.90 -5.58
N GLY A 107 -8.63 -14.24 -4.42
CA GLY A 107 -9.81 -13.59 -3.87
C GLY A 107 -9.46 -12.33 -3.10
N GLY A 108 -10.25 -11.28 -3.26
CA GLY A 108 -9.99 -9.97 -2.70
C GLY A 108 -10.01 -8.85 -3.74
N PRO A 109 -8.97 -8.78 -4.58
CA PRO A 109 -8.82 -7.75 -5.58
C PRO A 109 -9.81 -7.91 -6.73
N LYS A 110 -10.12 -6.79 -7.38
CA LYS A 110 -10.87 -6.71 -8.64
C LYS A 110 -9.95 -6.87 -9.85
N ASN A 111 -8.76 -6.28 -9.77
CA ASN A 111 -7.77 -6.27 -10.83
C ASN A 111 -6.34 -6.33 -10.28
N LEU A 112 -5.42 -6.68 -11.16
CA LEU A 112 -3.98 -6.67 -10.92
C LEU A 112 -3.27 -6.28 -12.20
N THR A 113 -2.31 -5.36 -12.09
CA THR A 113 -1.36 -5.03 -13.15
C THR A 113 0.07 -5.19 -12.66
N VAL A 114 0.98 -5.56 -13.55
CA VAL A 114 2.41 -5.76 -13.28
C VAL A 114 3.20 -4.80 -14.16
N HIS A 115 4.03 -3.99 -13.51
CA HIS A 115 4.78 -2.90 -14.15
C HIS A 115 6.27 -3.12 -13.95
N TRP A 116 7.04 -3.04 -15.04
CA TRP A 116 8.49 -3.19 -15.03
C TRP A 116 9.18 -1.92 -15.53
N SER A 117 10.30 -1.54 -14.92
CA SER A 117 11.18 -0.53 -15.48
C SER A 117 12.63 -0.91 -15.30
N SER A 118 13.35 -1.02 -16.42
CA SER A 118 14.80 -1.19 -16.44
C SER A 118 15.53 0.06 -15.93
N LYS A 119 15.03 1.26 -16.28
CA LYS A 119 15.56 2.55 -15.84
C LYS A 119 15.60 2.69 -14.32
N TYR A 120 14.52 2.28 -13.65
CA TYR A 120 14.43 2.35 -12.18
C TYR A 120 14.81 1.04 -11.49
N ASN A 121 15.01 -0.04 -12.24
CA ASN A 121 15.20 -1.41 -11.74
C ASN A 121 14.12 -1.80 -10.71
N LYS A 122 12.84 -1.68 -11.11
CA LYS A 122 11.68 -1.92 -10.25
C LYS A 122 10.65 -2.81 -10.95
N LEU A 123 10.16 -3.82 -10.22
CA LEU A 123 9.03 -4.65 -10.58
C LEU A 123 7.89 -4.40 -9.58
N ILE A 124 6.73 -3.94 -10.07
CA ILE A 124 5.64 -3.45 -9.23
C ILE A 124 4.36 -4.20 -9.57
N TYR A 125 3.80 -4.90 -8.59
CA TYR A 125 2.47 -5.52 -8.66
C TYR A 125 1.45 -4.58 -7.99
N ILE A 126 0.41 -4.17 -8.72
CA ILE A 126 -0.62 -3.23 -8.24
C ILE A 126 -1.97 -3.92 -8.24
N PHE A 127 -2.47 -4.22 -7.04
CA PHE A 127 -3.81 -4.75 -6.80
C PHE A 127 -4.79 -3.61 -6.51
N GLY A 128 -5.91 -3.57 -7.23
CA GLY A 128 -7.05 -2.69 -6.96
C GLY A 128 -8.25 -3.45 -6.38
N GLU A 129 -8.95 -2.86 -5.41
CA GLU A 129 -10.18 -3.43 -4.82
C GLU A 129 -11.33 -2.41 -4.70
N PHE A 130 -12.55 -2.90 -4.50
CA PHE A 130 -13.76 -2.10 -4.22
C PHE A 130 -14.11 -1.97 -2.73
N HIS A 131 -13.18 -2.33 -1.82
CA HIS A 131 -13.41 -2.39 -0.37
C HIS A 131 -14.62 -3.26 0.05
N GLN A 132 -14.90 -4.34 -0.69
CA GLN A 132 -16.03 -5.22 -0.41
C GLN A 132 -15.70 -6.26 0.66
N GLN A 133 -16.70 -6.64 1.45
CA GLN A 133 -16.58 -7.70 2.47
C GLN A 133 -16.56 -9.10 1.82
N THR A 134 -17.36 -9.30 0.79
CA THR A 134 -17.61 -10.61 0.16
C THR A 134 -16.56 -10.96 -0.89
N MET A 135 -16.24 -12.25 -0.98
CA MET A 135 -15.40 -12.84 -2.03
C MET A 135 -16.31 -13.66 -2.95
N ASN A 136 -16.31 -13.37 -4.25
CA ASN A 136 -17.21 -14.03 -5.20
C ASN A 136 -16.53 -15.04 -6.14
N CYS A 137 -15.34 -15.54 -5.79
CA CYS A 137 -14.59 -16.50 -6.64
C CYS A 137 -15.44 -17.70 -7.10
N TYR A 138 -16.18 -18.34 -6.19
CA TYR A 138 -17.00 -19.53 -6.49
C TYR A 138 -18.21 -19.25 -7.39
N THR A 139 -18.69 -18.00 -7.38
CA THR A 139 -19.78 -17.56 -8.24
C THR A 139 -19.24 -17.21 -9.62
N LYS A 140 -18.08 -16.54 -9.66
CA LYS A 140 -17.45 -16.06 -10.90
C LYS A 140 -16.83 -17.18 -11.73
N PHE A 141 -16.22 -18.15 -11.07
CA PHE A 141 -15.53 -19.27 -11.70
C PHE A 141 -16.14 -20.58 -11.18
N PRO A 142 -17.25 -21.07 -11.76
CA PRO A 142 -17.93 -22.27 -11.26
C PRO A 142 -17.02 -23.50 -11.19
N GLU A 143 -16.01 -23.59 -12.06
CA GLU A 143 -14.96 -24.62 -12.01
C GLU A 143 -14.21 -24.63 -10.67
N THR A 144 -14.19 -23.51 -9.96
CA THR A 144 -13.56 -23.40 -8.64
C THR A 144 -14.34 -24.08 -7.52
N ARG A 145 -15.61 -24.45 -7.72
CA ARG A 145 -16.41 -25.16 -6.70
C ARG A 145 -15.81 -26.52 -6.34
N ALA A 146 -15.08 -27.15 -7.27
CA ALA A 146 -14.34 -28.39 -7.04
C ALA A 146 -12.87 -28.15 -6.65
N LEU A 147 -12.37 -26.90 -6.78
CA LEU A 147 -10.98 -26.57 -6.49
C LEU A 147 -10.83 -26.19 -5.02
N VAL A 148 -10.19 -27.07 -4.26
CA VAL A 148 -9.70 -26.78 -2.91
C VAL A 148 -8.32 -26.09 -3.01
N TYR A 149 -7.90 -25.41 -1.94
CA TYR A 149 -6.53 -24.93 -1.73
C TYR A 149 -5.50 -25.92 -2.31
N PRO A 150 -4.48 -25.47 -3.07
CA PRO A 150 -3.97 -24.08 -3.17
C PRO A 150 -4.48 -23.28 -4.40
N ASN A 151 -5.45 -23.79 -5.16
CA ASN A 151 -5.87 -23.14 -6.42
C ASN A 151 -6.56 -21.78 -6.22
N ILE A 152 -7.17 -21.56 -5.06
CA ILE A 152 -7.77 -20.27 -4.66
C ILE A 152 -7.09 -19.83 -3.37
N MET A 153 -6.59 -18.59 -3.34
CA MET A 153 -6.05 -17.97 -2.13
C MET A 153 -6.69 -16.61 -1.91
N ASN A 154 -7.00 -16.25 -0.66
CA ASN A 154 -7.30 -14.85 -0.36
C ASN A 154 -6.02 -14.03 -0.45
N ILE A 155 -6.14 -12.76 -0.81
CA ILE A 155 -4.99 -11.86 -0.94
C ILE A 155 -4.15 -11.79 0.33
N GLN A 156 -4.77 -11.74 1.52
CA GLN A 156 -4.00 -11.68 2.76
C GLN A 156 -3.16 -12.93 3.01
N ASP A 157 -3.66 -14.11 2.63
CA ASP A 157 -2.93 -15.36 2.80
C ASP A 157 -1.87 -15.50 1.71
N PHE A 158 -2.17 -15.09 0.47
CA PHE A 158 -1.22 -15.03 -0.63
C PHE A 158 0.01 -14.18 -0.31
N VAL A 159 -0.17 -12.91 0.12
CA VAL A 159 0.95 -12.00 0.38
C VAL A 159 1.79 -12.49 1.57
N ILE A 160 1.18 -13.10 2.59
CA ILE A 160 1.92 -13.68 3.72
C ILE A 160 2.78 -14.87 3.27
N GLU A 161 2.20 -15.80 2.50
CA GLU A 161 2.97 -16.94 1.99
C GLU A 161 4.06 -16.48 1.02
N LEU A 162 3.82 -15.43 0.23
CA LEU A 162 4.82 -14.78 -0.59
C LEU A 162 5.99 -14.25 0.25
N PHE A 163 5.71 -13.54 1.35
CA PHE A 163 6.73 -13.04 2.29
C PHE A 163 7.56 -14.17 2.92
N LYS A 164 6.96 -15.32 3.23
CA LYS A 164 7.66 -16.44 3.86
C LYS A 164 8.60 -17.16 2.90
N THR A 165 8.18 -17.27 1.64
CA THR A 165 8.80 -18.14 0.65
C THR A 165 9.64 -17.39 -0.39
N THR A 166 9.56 -16.05 -0.44
CA THR A 166 10.32 -15.23 -1.39
C THR A 166 11.84 -15.38 -1.25
N ASP A 167 12.53 -15.30 -2.39
CA ASP A 167 13.98 -15.19 -2.56
C ASP A 167 14.43 -13.76 -2.91
N LYS A 168 13.48 -12.82 -2.89
CA LYS A 168 13.71 -11.38 -3.04
C LYS A 168 13.12 -10.59 -1.88
N TYR A 169 13.76 -9.47 -1.54
CA TYR A 169 13.22 -8.56 -0.53
C TYR A 169 12.02 -7.79 -1.09
N ILE A 170 10.89 -7.80 -0.38
CA ILE A 170 9.62 -7.20 -0.83
C ILE A 170 9.29 -5.93 -0.05
N ASP A 171 8.99 -4.82 -0.73
CA ASP A 171 8.32 -3.66 -0.13
C ASP A 171 6.81 -3.74 -0.43
N PHE A 172 6.02 -4.01 0.61
CA PHE A 172 4.57 -4.12 0.54
C PHE A 172 3.91 -2.83 1.03
N PHE A 173 3.18 -2.15 0.15
CA PHE A 173 2.40 -0.95 0.44
C PHE A 173 0.92 -1.32 0.52
N GLY A 174 0.39 -1.37 1.74
CA GLY A 174 -1.04 -1.57 1.98
C GLY A 174 -1.72 -0.26 2.34
N GLU A 175 -2.97 -0.09 1.90
CA GLU A 175 -3.85 1.02 2.30
C GLU A 175 -4.29 0.85 3.76
N PHE A 176 -3.31 0.93 4.65
CA PHE A 176 -3.52 0.94 6.08
C PHE A 176 -3.45 2.38 6.56
N PRO A 177 -4.33 2.81 7.48
CA PRO A 177 -4.20 4.11 8.08
C PRO A 177 -2.96 4.14 8.95
N SER A 178 -2.27 5.26 8.85
CA SER A 178 -1.17 5.67 9.69
C SER A 178 -1.62 5.87 11.15
N PHE A 179 -0.74 5.58 12.11
CA PHE A 179 -1.03 5.78 13.54
C PHE A 179 -0.85 7.25 13.94
N GLY A 180 -1.86 7.85 14.57
CA GLY A 180 -1.79 9.23 15.03
C GLY A 180 -0.64 9.45 16.02
N LYS A 181 -0.06 10.67 16.06
CA LYS A 181 1.11 10.99 16.91
C LYS A 181 0.97 10.62 18.39
N LYS A 182 -0.27 10.57 18.91
CA LYS A 182 -0.58 10.19 20.30
C LYS A 182 -0.48 8.67 20.53
N ASN A 183 -0.77 7.86 19.52
CA ASN A 183 -0.75 6.40 19.58
C ASN A 183 0.54 5.92 18.91
N LYS A 184 1.60 5.64 19.68
CA LYS A 184 2.87 5.16 19.13
C LYS A 184 2.79 3.77 18.48
N PHE A 185 1.69 3.04 18.69
CA PHE A 185 1.49 1.66 18.25
C PHE A 185 0.03 1.43 17.84
N TYR A 186 -0.21 0.42 16.99
CA TYR A 186 -1.57 -0.05 16.70
C TYR A 186 -2.14 -0.93 17.82
N ARG A 187 -1.34 -1.23 18.85
CA ARG A 187 -1.80 -1.87 20.09
C ARG A 187 -2.58 -0.87 20.93
N VAL A 188 -3.85 -0.73 20.59
CA VAL A 188 -4.84 -0.33 21.58
C VAL A 188 -5.04 -1.54 22.51
N ASN A 189 -5.27 -1.29 23.80
CA ASN A 189 -5.30 -2.26 24.89
C ASN A 189 -6.01 -3.58 24.51
N ARG A 190 -5.69 -4.73 25.14
CA ARG A 190 -6.33 -6.04 24.83
C ARG A 190 -7.87 -5.96 24.75
N SER A 191 -8.46 -5.00 25.47
CA SER A 191 -9.89 -4.73 25.55
C SER A 191 -10.50 -3.99 24.34
N ALA A 192 -9.70 -3.38 23.44
CA ALA A 192 -10.20 -2.68 22.27
C ALA A 192 -9.15 -2.72 21.15
N PRO A 193 -9.18 -3.66 20.19
CA PRO A 193 -8.24 -3.68 19.08
C PRO A 193 -8.40 -2.42 18.20
N PHE A 194 -7.30 -1.93 17.63
CA PHE A 194 -7.39 -0.91 16.59
C PHE A 194 -8.01 -1.54 15.33
N ILE A 195 -9.19 -1.05 14.97
CA ILE A 195 -9.94 -1.44 13.77
C ILE A 195 -9.94 -0.24 12.83
N PRO A 196 -9.15 -0.27 11.74
CA PRO A 196 -8.95 0.91 10.91
C PRO A 196 -10.17 1.36 10.10
N PHE A 197 -11.10 0.44 9.79
CA PHE A 197 -12.27 0.73 8.95
C PHE A 197 -13.59 0.37 9.64
N ALA A 198 -14.69 0.99 9.22
CA ALA A 198 -16.01 0.99 9.89
C ALA A 198 -16.55 -0.38 10.35
N SER A 199 -16.20 -1.45 9.63
CA SER A 199 -16.67 -2.81 9.89
C SER A 199 -15.50 -3.79 9.93
N ASP A 200 -15.43 -4.62 10.96
CA ASP A 200 -14.46 -5.71 11.10
C ASP A 200 -14.42 -6.66 9.90
N ASP A 201 -15.52 -6.76 9.16
CA ASP A 201 -15.63 -7.63 7.99
C ASP A 201 -14.96 -7.07 6.74
N PHE A 202 -14.52 -5.82 6.74
CA PHE A 202 -13.77 -5.26 5.63
C PHE A 202 -12.48 -6.05 5.39
N ARG A 203 -12.21 -6.35 4.12
CA ARG A 203 -11.03 -7.12 3.73
C ARG A 203 -9.73 -6.41 4.10
N LEU A 204 -9.69 -5.08 4.00
CA LEU A 204 -8.56 -4.29 4.48
C LEU A 204 -8.29 -4.48 5.98
N ASN A 205 -9.34 -4.64 6.81
CA ASN A 205 -9.17 -4.96 8.23
C ASN A 205 -8.49 -6.33 8.39
N LYS A 206 -8.94 -7.35 7.65
CA LYS A 206 -8.34 -8.70 7.69
C LYS A 206 -6.87 -8.69 7.24
N LEU A 207 -6.58 -7.97 6.15
CA LEU A 207 -5.22 -7.78 5.65
C LEU A 207 -4.35 -7.03 6.65
N PHE A 208 -4.86 -5.94 7.22
CA PHE A 208 -4.18 -5.16 8.25
C PHE A 208 -3.85 -6.01 9.47
N GLN A 209 -4.79 -6.80 10.01
CA GLN A 209 -4.53 -7.63 11.20
C GLN A 209 -3.41 -8.64 10.96
N LYS A 210 -3.31 -9.22 9.76
CA LYS A 210 -2.22 -10.13 9.38
C LYS A 210 -0.85 -9.44 9.31
N PHE A 211 -0.82 -8.20 8.84
CA PHE A 211 0.42 -7.44 8.65
C PHE A 211 0.74 -6.45 9.78
N ARG A 212 -0.12 -6.29 10.78
CA ARG A 212 0.05 -5.35 11.90
C ARG A 212 1.42 -5.47 12.54
N GLN A 213 1.84 -6.71 12.85
CA GLN A 213 3.15 -7.00 13.44
C GLN A 213 4.32 -6.56 12.53
N CYS A 214 4.12 -6.54 11.21
CA CYS A 214 5.11 -6.15 10.22
C CYS A 214 5.13 -4.65 9.93
N ILE A 215 4.21 -3.87 10.52
CA ILE A 215 4.17 -2.41 10.40
C ILE A 215 4.71 -1.77 11.69
N GLU A 216 4.35 -2.34 12.85
CA GLU A 216 4.75 -1.85 14.18
C GLU A 216 6.28 -1.81 14.36
N SER A 217 6.78 -0.72 14.96
CA SER A 217 8.21 -0.48 15.13
C SER A 217 8.92 -1.52 16.00
N ASP A 218 8.23 -2.11 16.98
CA ASP A 218 8.82 -3.08 17.90
C ASP A 218 8.74 -4.53 17.39
N THR A 219 7.74 -4.88 16.56
CA THR A 219 7.57 -6.27 16.06
C THR A 219 7.92 -6.49 14.61
N ARG A 220 8.19 -5.46 13.82
CA ARG A 220 8.51 -5.64 12.39
C ARG A 220 9.82 -6.40 12.17
N GLY A 221 10.69 -6.52 13.17
CA GLY A 221 11.85 -7.41 13.14
C GLY A 221 11.51 -8.89 13.36
N SER A 222 10.24 -9.26 13.55
CA SER A 222 9.83 -10.65 13.78
C SER A 222 10.14 -11.53 12.56
N TYR A 223 10.33 -12.83 12.81
CA TYR A 223 10.70 -13.82 11.78
C TYR A 223 9.79 -13.77 10.54
N ASN A 224 8.50 -13.51 10.72
CA ASN A 224 7.53 -13.48 9.62
C ASN A 224 7.64 -12.23 8.73
N CYS A 225 8.30 -11.18 9.21
CA CYS A 225 8.40 -9.89 8.52
C CYS A 225 9.79 -9.62 7.94
N LYS A 226 10.81 -10.42 8.31
CA LYS A 226 12.22 -10.12 7.97
C LYS A 226 12.54 -10.06 6.48
N LEU A 227 11.77 -10.75 5.64
CA LEU A 227 12.01 -10.83 4.20
C LEU A 227 11.37 -9.70 3.41
N GLY A 228 10.80 -8.72 4.10
CA GLY A 228 10.22 -7.57 3.46
C GLY A 228 9.96 -6.43 4.41
N ARG A 229 9.36 -5.39 3.87
CA ARG A 229 9.01 -4.17 4.59
C ARG A 229 7.56 -3.86 4.28
N VAL A 230 6.77 -3.69 5.33
CA VAL A 230 5.37 -3.26 5.17
C VAL A 230 5.25 -1.78 5.45
N HIS A 231 4.50 -1.13 4.57
CA HIS A 231 4.19 0.29 4.60
C HIS A 231 2.69 0.46 4.70
N PHE A 232 2.25 1.20 5.72
CA PHE A 232 1.00 1.94 5.62
C PHE A 232 1.22 3.09 4.63
N PHE A 233 0.18 3.49 3.90
CA PHE A 233 0.25 4.70 3.09
C PHE A 233 -0.96 5.62 3.23
N ASP A 234 -2.01 5.21 3.96
CA ASP A 234 -3.11 6.11 4.26
C ASP A 234 -2.72 7.10 5.37
N VAL A 235 -2.24 8.27 4.94
CA VAL A 235 -1.78 9.36 5.82
C VAL A 235 -2.83 10.44 6.06
N ARG A 236 -4.10 10.18 5.71
CA ARG A 236 -5.20 11.12 5.93
C ARG A 236 -5.48 11.34 7.43
N CYS A 237 -5.33 10.29 8.25
CA CYS A 237 -5.74 10.29 9.66
C CYS A 237 -4.68 10.79 10.67
N CYS A 238 -3.45 11.11 10.24
CA CYS A 238 -2.35 11.36 11.19
C CYS A 238 -2.18 12.81 11.69
N ASN A 239 -2.86 13.75 11.04
CA ASN A 239 -2.67 15.18 11.28
C ASN A 239 -3.96 15.89 11.73
N TYR A 240 -4.81 15.24 12.53
CA TYR A 240 -5.90 15.93 13.26
C TYR A 240 -5.38 16.91 14.35
N VAL A 241 -4.18 17.46 14.19
CA VAL A 241 -3.82 18.71 14.87
C VAL A 241 -4.76 19.75 14.28
N THR A 242 -5.62 20.28 15.12
CA THR A 242 -6.90 20.98 14.83
C THR A 242 -6.77 22.32 14.10
N THR A 243 -5.72 22.54 13.32
CA THR A 243 -5.40 23.85 12.73
C THR A 243 -5.62 23.92 11.23
N ASP A 244 -5.73 22.80 10.50
CA ASP A 244 -6.02 22.84 9.06
C ASP A 244 -7.48 22.43 8.76
N CYS A 245 -8.11 23.22 7.88
CA CYS A 245 -9.53 23.11 7.56
C CYS A 245 -9.86 21.79 6.85
N ILE A 246 -8.94 21.20 6.09
CA ILE A 246 -9.13 19.92 5.41
C ILE A 246 -9.14 18.76 6.40
N SER A 247 -8.17 18.68 7.32
CA SER A 247 -8.16 17.62 8.34
C SER A 247 -9.36 17.71 9.27
N THR A 248 -9.79 18.93 9.61
CA THR A 248 -11.01 19.16 10.40
C THR A 248 -12.23 18.62 9.66
N LEU A 249 -12.39 19.01 8.40
CA LEU A 249 -13.52 18.59 7.59
C LEU A 249 -13.52 17.06 7.33
N MET A 250 -12.36 16.47 7.10
CA MET A 250 -12.22 15.02 6.93
C MET A 250 -12.63 14.24 8.18
N ARG A 251 -12.30 14.75 9.38
CA ARG A 251 -12.80 14.17 10.63
C ARG A 251 -14.34 14.18 10.65
N LEU A 252 -14.93 15.33 10.34
CA LEU A 252 -16.38 15.50 10.32
C LEU A 252 -17.07 14.59 9.29
N PHE A 253 -16.44 14.38 8.13
CA PHE A 253 -16.96 13.46 7.12
C PHE A 253 -16.90 12.01 7.54
N VAL A 254 -15.81 11.58 8.17
CA VAL A 254 -15.73 10.23 8.74
C VAL A 254 -16.85 10.05 9.77
N ASP A 255 -17.01 10.99 10.70
CA ASP A 255 -18.04 10.94 11.73
C ASP A 255 -19.47 10.91 11.14
N GLY A 256 -19.73 11.73 10.10
CA GLY A 256 -21.03 11.84 9.46
C GLY A 256 -21.36 10.71 8.47
N ALA A 257 -20.36 10.11 7.85
CA ALA A 257 -20.55 9.00 6.92
C ALA A 257 -20.75 7.66 7.63
N HIS A 258 -20.30 7.53 8.88
CA HIS A 258 -20.63 6.36 9.71
C HIS A 258 -22.08 6.38 10.20
N ASP A 259 -22.64 7.55 10.47
CA ASP A 259 -24.03 7.70 10.90
C ASP A 259 -24.58 9.06 10.50
N THR A 260 -25.49 9.06 9.52
CA THR A 260 -26.13 10.29 9.03
C THR A 260 -26.94 11.01 10.11
N LYS A 261 -27.32 10.33 11.20
CA LYS A 261 -27.98 10.94 12.37
C LYS A 261 -27.06 11.91 13.12
N ASN A 262 -25.74 11.78 12.97
CA ASN A 262 -24.76 12.69 13.58
C ASN A 262 -24.57 13.99 12.79
N ILE A 263 -25.04 14.06 11.54
CA ILE A 263 -24.84 15.24 10.67
C ILE A 263 -25.39 16.53 11.32
N PRO A 264 -26.61 16.57 11.89
CA PRO A 264 -27.08 17.77 12.58
C PRO A 264 -26.15 18.23 13.70
N ALA A 265 -25.65 17.31 14.53
CA ALA A 265 -24.71 17.63 15.61
C ALA A 265 -23.39 18.17 15.05
N ILE A 266 -22.84 17.56 13.99
CA ILE A 266 -21.65 18.02 13.28
C ILE A 266 -21.83 19.47 12.77
N LEU A 267 -22.99 19.79 12.19
CA LEU A 267 -23.28 21.10 11.63
C LEU A 267 -23.54 22.19 12.68
N THR A 268 -23.92 21.83 13.91
CA THR A 268 -23.99 22.78 15.03
C THR A 268 -22.62 23.22 15.54
N HIS A 269 -21.56 22.46 15.25
CA HIS A 269 -20.23 22.72 15.78
C HIS A 269 -19.60 23.98 15.17
N GLN A 270 -19.03 24.88 15.99
CA GLN A 270 -18.46 26.15 15.52
C GLN A 270 -17.38 25.97 14.46
N GLN A 271 -16.44 25.05 14.68
CA GLN A 271 -15.36 24.76 13.73
C GLN A 271 -15.88 24.29 12.35
N THR A 272 -17.05 23.64 12.30
CA THR A 272 -17.66 23.20 11.03
C THR A 272 -18.09 24.40 10.20
N GLU A 273 -18.79 25.37 10.80
CA GLU A 273 -19.18 26.60 10.12
C GLU A 273 -17.96 27.38 9.63
N GLU A 274 -16.98 27.64 10.51
CA GLU A 274 -15.75 28.37 10.16
C GLU A 274 -15.00 27.70 8.99
N THR A 275 -14.95 26.36 9.01
CA THR A 275 -14.34 25.58 7.93
C THR A 275 -15.13 25.75 6.63
N LEU A 276 -16.45 25.62 6.65
CA LEU A 276 -17.30 25.82 5.48
C LEU A 276 -17.23 27.25 4.94
N GLU A 277 -17.05 28.27 5.78
CA GLU A 277 -16.83 29.66 5.33
C GLU A 277 -15.47 29.87 4.64
N VAL A 278 -14.44 29.15 5.08
CA VAL A 278 -13.16 29.11 4.34
C VAL A 278 -13.40 28.47 2.97
N PHE A 279 -14.02 27.29 2.92
CA PHE A 279 -14.32 26.62 1.66
C PHE A 279 -15.18 27.47 0.74
N SER A 280 -16.21 28.15 1.24
CA SER A 280 -17.11 28.94 0.41
C SER A 280 -16.38 30.07 -0.32
N ARG A 281 -15.32 30.64 0.28
CA ARG A 281 -14.48 31.68 -0.34
C ARG A 281 -13.49 31.11 -1.36
N TYR A 282 -12.93 29.93 -1.11
CA TYR A 282 -11.95 29.31 -2.00
C TYR A 282 -12.59 28.56 -3.17
N LEU A 283 -13.82 28.08 -3.01
CA LEU A 283 -14.54 27.39 -4.08
C LEU A 283 -15.18 28.36 -5.09
N GLU A 284 -15.23 29.67 -4.83
CA GLU A 284 -15.79 30.68 -5.75
C GLU A 284 -15.20 30.62 -7.18
N THR A 285 -13.92 30.30 -7.30
CA THR A 285 -13.25 30.21 -8.59
C THR A 285 -12.36 28.98 -8.68
N ARG A 286 -12.24 28.46 -9.90
CA ARG A 286 -11.37 27.33 -10.23
C ARG A 286 -9.94 27.49 -9.70
N THR A 287 -9.33 28.65 -9.95
CA THR A 287 -7.95 28.93 -9.52
C THR A 287 -7.79 28.93 -8.00
N LYS A 288 -8.75 29.52 -7.26
CA LYS A 288 -8.72 29.54 -5.79
C LYS A 288 -8.89 28.11 -5.23
N ALA A 289 -9.80 27.31 -5.81
CA ALA A 289 -10.03 25.94 -5.39
C ALA A 289 -8.78 25.06 -5.60
N ILE A 290 -8.17 25.11 -6.79
CA ILE A 290 -6.92 24.39 -7.09
C ILE A 290 -5.82 24.82 -6.11
N THR A 291 -5.69 26.13 -5.86
CA THR A 291 -4.68 26.67 -4.93
C THR A 291 -4.88 26.15 -3.51
N LEU A 292 -6.12 26.13 -3.01
CA LEU A 292 -6.45 25.57 -1.70
C LEU A 292 -6.01 24.11 -1.62
N PHE A 293 -6.54 23.26 -2.51
CA PHE A 293 -6.27 21.82 -2.45
C PHE A 293 -4.80 21.49 -2.66
N ARG A 294 -4.12 22.13 -3.62
CA ARG A 294 -2.68 21.97 -3.82
C ARG A 294 -1.89 22.33 -2.58
N THR A 295 -2.21 23.44 -1.92
CA THR A 295 -1.50 23.88 -0.72
C THR A 295 -1.63 22.87 0.42
N HIS A 296 -2.83 22.34 0.67
CA HIS A 296 -3.04 21.37 1.75
C HIS A 296 -2.52 19.97 1.41
N ILE A 297 -2.68 19.49 0.17
CA ILE A 297 -2.22 18.17 -0.24
C ILE A 297 -0.68 18.10 -0.26
N LEU A 298 -0.01 19.09 -0.84
CA LEU A 298 1.46 19.16 -0.86
C LEU A 298 2.02 19.54 0.52
N GLY A 299 1.33 20.43 1.23
CA GLY A 299 1.72 20.91 2.57
C GLY A 299 1.45 19.91 3.69
N ASN A 300 0.74 18.81 3.43
CA ASN A 300 0.59 17.72 4.40
C ASN A 300 1.99 17.25 4.85
N THR A 301 2.20 17.15 6.16
CA THR A 301 3.54 16.90 6.74
C THR A 301 4.22 15.65 6.18
N TYR A 302 3.46 14.57 5.94
CA TYR A 302 4.00 13.34 5.38
C TYR A 302 4.39 13.53 3.91
N ASN A 303 3.52 14.17 3.13
CA ASN A 303 3.77 14.45 1.72
C ASN A 303 4.95 15.39 1.53
N ALA A 304 4.98 16.53 2.22
CA ALA A 304 6.10 17.47 2.17
C ALA A 304 7.43 16.79 2.51
N THR A 305 7.44 15.96 3.56
CA THR A 305 8.65 15.24 3.99
C THR A 305 9.11 14.21 2.95
N GLU A 306 8.21 13.34 2.47
CA GLU A 306 8.59 12.27 1.55
C GLU A 306 8.88 12.79 0.14
N LEU A 307 8.16 13.81 -0.33
CA LEU A 307 8.43 14.49 -1.58
C LEU A 307 9.80 15.19 -1.54
N GLN A 308 10.14 15.87 -0.44
CA GLN A 308 11.45 16.49 -0.30
C GLN A 308 12.58 15.44 -0.29
N ARG A 309 12.38 14.30 0.37
CA ARG A 309 13.34 13.19 0.34
C ARG A 309 13.52 12.62 -1.06
N LEU A 310 12.45 12.51 -1.83
CA LEU A 310 12.52 12.12 -3.24
C LEU A 310 13.31 13.18 -4.03
N LYS A 311 13.00 14.47 -3.88
CA LYS A 311 13.71 15.55 -4.58
C LYS A 311 15.20 15.63 -4.24
N ASN A 312 15.57 15.31 -3.00
CA ASN A 312 16.97 15.25 -2.58
C ASN A 312 17.73 14.12 -3.29
N LYS A 313 17.05 13.01 -3.61
CA LYS A 313 17.63 11.87 -4.36
C LYS A 313 17.62 12.14 -5.86
N ASP A 314 16.46 12.51 -6.39
CA ASP A 314 16.20 12.76 -7.80
C ASP A 314 15.22 13.92 -7.93
N LYS A 315 15.78 15.13 -8.10
CA LYS A 315 15.01 16.36 -8.21
C LYS A 315 14.02 16.31 -9.40
N LYS A 316 14.46 15.75 -10.53
CA LYS A 316 13.64 15.68 -11.75
C LYS A 316 12.41 14.80 -11.50
N LEU A 317 12.60 13.62 -10.92
CA LEU A 317 11.50 12.72 -10.59
C LEU A 317 10.55 13.32 -9.55
N GLY A 318 11.09 13.99 -8.52
CA GLY A 318 10.26 14.69 -7.54
C GLY A 318 9.43 15.83 -8.14
N ASP A 319 10.01 16.62 -9.06
CA ASP A 319 9.28 17.68 -9.77
C ASP A 319 8.24 17.10 -10.75
N GLN A 320 8.52 15.97 -11.40
CA GLN A 320 7.55 15.24 -12.22
C GLN A 320 6.36 14.75 -11.39
N LEU A 321 6.61 14.18 -10.20
CA LEU A 321 5.55 13.75 -9.29
C LEU A 321 4.70 14.93 -8.81
N GLU A 322 5.31 16.05 -8.42
CA GLU A 322 4.56 17.25 -8.00
C GLU A 322 3.66 17.79 -9.14
N LYS A 323 4.19 17.80 -10.37
CA LYS A 323 3.42 18.20 -11.56
C LYS A 323 2.24 17.25 -11.81
N PHE A 324 2.47 15.94 -11.75
CA PHE A 324 1.43 14.92 -11.89
C PHE A 324 0.33 15.11 -10.84
N ILE A 325 0.68 15.27 -9.57
CA ILE A 325 -0.28 15.49 -8.48
C ILE A 325 -1.07 16.78 -8.68
N THR A 326 -0.41 17.86 -9.14
CA THR A 326 -1.11 19.11 -9.46
C THR A 326 -2.11 18.94 -10.61
N ALA A 327 -1.79 18.13 -11.61
CA ALA A 327 -2.70 17.79 -12.70
C ALA A 327 -3.90 16.96 -12.20
N GLU A 328 -3.68 15.96 -11.33
CA GLU A 328 -4.77 15.19 -10.72
C GLU A 328 -5.71 16.06 -9.88
N ILE A 329 -5.18 16.99 -9.08
CA ILE A 329 -5.99 17.96 -8.32
C ILE A 329 -6.83 18.79 -9.27
N THR A 330 -6.21 19.32 -10.33
CA THR A 330 -6.88 20.15 -11.32
C THR A 330 -8.04 19.41 -11.99
N ARG A 331 -7.78 18.17 -12.44
CA ARG A 331 -8.76 17.29 -13.09
C ARG A 331 -9.98 17.04 -12.20
N ILE A 332 -9.77 16.71 -10.92
CA ILE A 332 -10.89 16.44 -10.00
C ILE A 332 -11.65 17.73 -9.66
N VAL A 333 -10.96 18.85 -9.45
CA VAL A 333 -11.61 20.15 -9.23
C VAL A 333 -12.49 20.54 -10.41
N ASP A 334 -12.02 20.35 -11.65
CA ASP A 334 -12.76 20.71 -12.86
C ASP A 334 -14.12 20.00 -12.96
N VAL A 335 -14.19 18.76 -12.47
CA VAL A 335 -15.43 17.96 -12.48
C VAL A 335 -16.33 18.24 -11.26
N THR A 336 -15.75 18.58 -10.11
CA THR A 336 -16.50 18.63 -8.83
C THR A 336 -16.84 20.03 -8.34
N LEU A 337 -16.18 21.08 -8.85
CA LEU A 337 -16.29 22.44 -8.32
C LEU A 337 -17.72 23.01 -8.32
N ALA A 338 -18.48 22.75 -9.38
CA ALA A 338 -19.85 23.26 -9.51
C ALA A 338 -20.77 22.69 -8.42
N GLU A 339 -20.71 21.37 -8.20
CA GLU A 339 -21.51 20.69 -7.18
C GLU A 339 -21.04 21.03 -5.76
N LEU A 340 -19.73 21.10 -5.51
CA LEU A 340 -19.18 21.56 -4.24
C LEU A 340 -19.69 22.96 -3.87
N ASN A 341 -19.70 23.90 -4.83
CA ASN A 341 -20.22 25.26 -4.63
C ASN A 341 -21.74 25.28 -4.40
N LYS A 342 -22.48 24.42 -5.07
CA LYS A 342 -23.93 24.32 -4.93
C LYS A 342 -24.30 23.76 -3.55
N ASP A 343 -23.60 22.73 -3.09
CA ASP A 343 -23.87 22.10 -1.80
C ASP A 343 -23.44 22.99 -0.63
N ILE A 344 -22.28 23.64 -0.71
CA ILE A 344 -21.84 24.52 0.38
C ILE A 344 -22.78 25.72 0.61
N LYS A 345 -23.37 26.26 -0.46
CA LYS A 345 -24.39 27.32 -0.38
C LYS A 345 -25.68 26.87 0.28
N LYS A 346 -25.96 25.56 0.34
CA LYS A 346 -27.11 25.00 1.06
C LYS A 346 -26.76 24.66 2.51
N ILE A 347 -25.58 24.08 2.74
CA ILE A 347 -25.15 23.63 4.07
C ILE A 347 -24.89 24.82 4.99
N LEU A 348 -24.18 25.85 4.51
CA LEU A 348 -23.72 26.95 5.37
C LEU A 348 -24.86 27.75 6.02
N PRO A 349 -25.94 28.16 5.31
CA PRO A 349 -27.10 28.78 5.94
C PRO A 349 -27.75 27.89 6.99
N TYR A 350 -27.76 26.58 6.77
CA TYR A 350 -28.34 25.62 7.72
C TYR A 350 -27.54 25.55 9.03
N CYS A 351 -26.20 25.58 8.98
CA CYS A 351 -25.36 25.67 10.17
C CYS A 351 -25.74 26.86 11.07
N ARG A 352 -26.01 28.02 10.46
CA ARG A 352 -26.40 29.25 11.19
C ARG A 352 -27.78 29.13 11.83
N ILE A 353 -28.69 28.47 11.15
CA ILE A 353 -30.06 28.26 11.64
C ILE A 353 -30.07 27.34 12.84
N LEU A 354 -29.32 26.23 12.78
CA LEU A 354 -29.21 25.27 13.87
C LEU A 354 -28.68 25.88 15.18
N LYS A 355 -27.88 26.95 15.08
CA LYS A 355 -27.35 27.65 16.25
C LYS A 355 -28.33 28.64 16.88
N ASN A 356 -29.40 29.02 16.18
CA ASN A 356 -30.38 29.95 16.71
C ASN A 356 -31.60 29.20 17.27
N PRO A 357 -31.79 29.14 18.60
CA PRO A 357 -32.88 28.39 19.22
C PRO A 357 -34.28 28.92 18.89
N THR A 358 -34.39 30.14 18.34
CA THR A 358 -35.68 30.75 17.95
C THR A 358 -36.14 30.35 16.55
N ASN A 359 -35.25 29.78 15.72
CA ASN A 359 -35.60 29.37 14.37
C ASN A 359 -36.31 28.00 14.41
N ARG A 360 -37.56 27.96 13.96
CA ARG A 360 -38.30 26.69 13.82
C ARG A 360 -37.69 25.87 12.68
N LEU A 361 -37.09 24.73 13.03
CA LEU A 361 -36.57 23.70 12.11
C LEU A 361 -37.58 23.28 11.04
N SER A 362 -38.88 23.39 11.32
CA SER A 362 -39.98 23.01 10.43
C SER A 362 -40.00 23.75 9.08
N GLN A 363 -39.23 24.83 8.93
CA GLN A 363 -39.15 25.58 7.66
C GLN A 363 -38.09 25.04 6.69
N TYR A 364 -37.20 24.14 7.12
CA TYR A 364 -36.10 23.64 6.29
C TYR A 364 -36.25 22.16 5.95
N ASN A 365 -35.98 21.82 4.70
CA ASN A 365 -35.96 20.44 4.23
C ASN A 365 -34.65 19.76 4.68
N THR A 366 -34.67 19.15 5.86
CA THR A 366 -33.52 18.43 6.45
C THR A 366 -32.98 17.32 5.54
N VAL A 367 -33.85 16.64 4.79
CA VAL A 367 -33.45 15.57 3.84
C VAL A 367 -32.56 16.13 2.73
N ASN A 368 -32.95 17.25 2.12
CA ASN A 368 -32.15 17.91 1.09
C ASN A 368 -30.78 18.38 1.62
N MET A 369 -30.72 18.81 2.88
CA MET A 369 -29.47 19.22 3.51
C MET A 369 -28.54 18.03 3.76
N ILE A 370 -29.06 16.93 4.34
CA ILE A 370 -28.28 15.70 4.56
C ILE A 370 -27.70 15.23 3.21
N GLN A 371 -28.52 15.21 2.17
CA GLN A 371 -28.07 14.83 0.83
C GLN A 371 -26.94 15.74 0.33
N SER A 372 -27.08 17.06 0.47
CA SER A 372 -26.02 18.00 0.09
C SER A 372 -24.74 17.82 0.92
N PHE A 373 -24.85 17.52 2.22
CA PHE A 373 -23.69 17.22 3.06
C PHE A 373 -22.98 15.94 2.60
N VAL A 374 -23.73 14.88 2.30
CA VAL A 374 -23.18 13.61 1.80
C VAL A 374 -22.52 13.80 0.43
N THR A 375 -23.16 14.51 -0.50
CA THR A 375 -22.57 14.80 -1.82
C THR A 375 -21.30 15.65 -1.69
N PHE A 376 -21.32 16.71 -0.87
CA PHE A 376 -20.15 17.52 -0.58
C PHE A 376 -19.01 16.69 0.03
N SER A 377 -19.33 15.83 1.01
CA SER A 377 -18.39 14.89 1.63
C SER A 377 -17.73 13.97 0.59
N ASN A 378 -18.52 13.35 -0.28
CA ASN A 378 -18.03 12.42 -1.31
C ASN A 378 -17.05 13.09 -2.30
N HIS A 379 -17.37 14.29 -2.77
CA HIS A 379 -16.45 15.07 -3.61
C HIS A 379 -15.15 15.43 -2.87
N MET A 380 -15.25 15.81 -1.60
CA MET A 380 -14.08 16.13 -0.79
C MET A 380 -13.20 14.90 -0.53
N VAL A 381 -13.79 13.75 -0.18
CA VAL A 381 -13.08 12.45 -0.04
C VAL A 381 -12.31 12.13 -1.32
N THR A 382 -12.92 12.36 -2.48
CA THR A 382 -12.30 12.12 -3.79
C THR A 382 -11.05 12.96 -4.01
N ILE A 383 -11.09 14.24 -3.63
CA ILE A 383 -9.97 15.18 -3.75
C ILE A 383 -8.87 14.83 -2.74
N VAL A 384 -9.22 14.61 -1.46
CA VAL A 384 -8.23 14.33 -0.42
C VAL A 384 -7.62 12.93 -0.54
N ALA A 385 -8.24 12.03 -1.29
CA ALA A 385 -7.66 10.73 -1.63
C ALA A 385 -6.32 10.87 -2.38
N ILE A 386 -6.01 12.03 -2.95
CA ILE A 386 -4.69 12.32 -3.54
C ILE A 386 -3.58 12.38 -2.47
N ILE A 387 -3.90 12.70 -1.20
CA ILE A 387 -2.93 12.76 -0.10
C ILE A 387 -2.15 11.44 0.03
N PRO A 388 -2.79 10.27 0.22
CA PRO A 388 -2.09 9.00 0.31
C PRO A 388 -1.39 8.59 -1.00
N ASP A 389 -1.89 9.02 -2.16
CA ASP A 389 -1.27 8.73 -3.46
C ASP A 389 0.09 9.43 -3.61
N LEU A 390 0.18 10.72 -3.28
CA LEU A 390 1.46 11.43 -3.26
C LEU A 390 2.44 10.78 -2.27
N TYR A 391 1.95 10.39 -1.09
CA TYR A 391 2.78 9.73 -0.09
C TYR A 391 3.37 8.40 -0.60
N VAL A 392 2.52 7.52 -1.14
CA VAL A 392 2.95 6.19 -1.59
C VAL A 392 3.90 6.30 -2.78
N LEU A 393 3.58 7.15 -3.76
CA LEU A 393 4.43 7.38 -4.93
C LEU A 393 5.79 7.95 -4.53
N SER A 394 5.82 8.93 -3.62
CA SER A 394 7.11 9.45 -3.12
C SER A 394 7.96 8.36 -2.48
N ARG A 395 7.33 7.45 -1.74
CA ARG A 395 8.04 6.38 -1.00
C ARG A 395 8.51 5.22 -1.86
N MET A 396 7.82 4.90 -2.95
CA MET A 396 8.26 3.87 -3.90
C MET A 396 9.62 4.21 -4.55
N PHE A 397 9.93 5.50 -4.68
CA PHE A 397 11.12 5.97 -5.40
C PHE A 397 12.22 6.59 -4.53
N LYS A 398 11.98 6.88 -3.25
CA LYS A 398 12.99 7.47 -2.36
C LYS A 398 14.06 6.49 -1.90
N ASN A 399 15.08 7.02 -1.23
CA ASN A 399 16.02 6.24 -0.41
C ASN A 399 15.54 6.19 1.04
N PHE A 400 15.65 5.02 1.65
CA PHE A 400 15.35 4.82 3.06
C PHE A 400 16.60 5.08 3.89
N ASP A 401 16.48 5.96 4.88
CA ASP A 401 17.54 6.22 5.86
C ASP A 401 17.57 5.07 6.88
N LEU A 402 18.34 4.02 6.59
CA LEU A 402 18.41 2.81 7.40
C LEU A 402 18.91 3.10 8.83
N GLN A 403 19.72 4.16 9.02
CA GLN A 403 20.24 4.57 10.33
C GLN A 403 19.15 5.20 11.22
N LYS A 404 18.16 5.87 10.62
CA LYS A 404 17.06 6.52 11.35
C LYS A 404 15.79 5.69 11.42
N LEU A 405 15.78 4.47 10.91
CA LEU A 405 14.62 3.62 11.07
C LEU A 405 14.43 3.29 12.56
N ALA A 406 13.19 3.40 13.03
CA ALA A 406 12.80 3.28 14.44
C ALA A 406 12.91 1.85 15.03
N TYR A 407 13.71 0.96 14.43
CA TYR A 407 13.87 -0.43 14.84
C TYR A 407 15.15 -0.57 15.67
N THR A 408 15.07 -1.28 16.79
CA THR A 408 16.24 -1.71 17.55
C THR A 408 16.69 -3.11 17.10
N GLY A 409 17.95 -3.28 16.70
CA GLY A 409 18.57 -4.60 16.50
C GLY A 409 19.18 -4.85 15.11
N ALA A 410 19.75 -6.05 14.93
CA ALA A 410 20.57 -6.42 13.77
C ALA A 410 19.87 -6.31 12.38
N ILE A 411 18.55 -6.26 12.34
CA ILE A 411 17.75 -6.19 11.10
C ILE A 411 17.75 -4.76 10.52
N GLN A 412 18.05 -3.75 11.34
CA GLN A 412 17.97 -2.35 10.93
C GLN A 412 18.80 -2.05 9.66
N TYR A 413 19.98 -2.66 9.56
CA TYR A 413 20.93 -2.43 8.46
C TYR A 413 20.90 -3.50 7.36
N ASP A 414 20.06 -4.52 7.50
CA ASP A 414 20.05 -5.68 6.63
C ASP A 414 18.79 -5.74 5.75
N GLN A 415 18.63 -4.70 4.96
CA GLN A 415 17.52 -4.49 4.03
C GLN A 415 17.97 -3.50 2.95
N PRO A 416 17.34 -3.49 1.76
CA PRO A 416 17.72 -2.57 0.70
C PRO A 416 17.39 -1.12 1.06
N GLN A 417 18.24 -0.22 0.58
CA GLN A 417 18.07 1.23 0.72
C GLN A 417 16.97 1.77 -0.20
N GLU A 418 16.59 1.03 -1.24
CA GLU A 418 15.54 1.37 -2.19
C GLU A 418 14.57 0.21 -2.36
N ALA A 419 13.31 0.49 -2.70
CA ALA A 419 12.33 -0.55 -3.01
C ALA A 419 12.54 -1.05 -4.44
N HIS A 420 12.74 -2.35 -4.65
CA HIS A 420 12.93 -2.95 -5.99
C HIS A 420 11.79 -3.89 -6.39
N ASN A 421 11.31 -4.70 -5.44
CA ASN A 421 10.23 -5.65 -5.64
C ASN A 421 9.03 -5.16 -4.83
N ILE A 422 8.05 -4.57 -5.50
CA ILE A 422 6.97 -3.83 -4.85
C ILE A 422 5.66 -4.58 -5.04
N VAL A 423 4.89 -4.69 -3.95
CA VAL A 423 3.47 -5.03 -4.00
C VAL A 423 2.68 -3.86 -3.44
N LEU A 424 1.72 -3.33 -4.19
CA LEU A 424 0.75 -2.35 -3.72
C LEU A 424 -0.64 -2.99 -3.66
N TYR A 425 -1.33 -2.84 -2.54
CA TYR A 425 -2.73 -3.22 -2.37
C TYR A 425 -3.54 -2.03 -1.86
N ALA A 426 -4.50 -1.58 -2.67
CA ALA A 426 -5.27 -0.38 -2.42
C ALA A 426 -6.67 -0.45 -3.05
N GLY A 427 -7.54 0.48 -2.67
CA GLY A 427 -8.74 0.79 -3.44
C GLY A 427 -8.40 1.11 -4.91
N ASP A 428 -9.27 0.71 -5.83
CA ASP A 428 -8.96 0.77 -7.27
C ASP A 428 -8.63 2.20 -7.73
N THR A 429 -9.30 3.23 -7.19
CA THR A 429 -8.98 4.63 -7.51
C THR A 429 -7.52 5.01 -7.20
N HIS A 430 -6.97 4.51 -6.08
CA HIS A 430 -5.55 4.70 -5.72
C HIS A 430 -4.63 3.91 -6.65
N ALA A 431 -5.00 2.66 -6.96
CA ALA A 431 -4.27 1.82 -7.90
C ALA A 431 -4.16 2.46 -9.29
N GLN A 432 -5.24 3.07 -9.78
CA GLN A 432 -5.29 3.71 -11.10
C GLN A 432 -4.42 4.96 -11.19
N ARG A 433 -4.43 5.81 -10.15
CA ARG A 433 -3.49 6.94 -10.08
C ARG A 433 -2.04 6.48 -10.07
N CYS A 434 -1.74 5.38 -9.37
CA CYS A 434 -0.41 4.80 -9.40
C CYS A 434 -0.02 4.34 -10.82
N ARG A 435 -0.91 3.60 -11.51
CA ARG A 435 -0.69 3.17 -12.90
C ARG A 435 -0.45 4.35 -13.85
N ARG A 436 -1.27 5.40 -13.80
CA ARG A 436 -1.06 6.63 -14.58
C ARG A 436 0.31 7.26 -14.36
N PHE A 437 0.75 7.35 -13.10
CA PHE A 437 2.07 7.89 -12.81
C PHE A 437 3.20 6.99 -13.32
N LEU A 438 3.06 5.66 -13.20
CA LEU A 438 4.05 4.72 -13.73
C LEU A 438 4.13 4.80 -15.27
N ASN A 439 3.00 4.95 -15.96
CA ASN A 439 2.95 5.17 -17.41
C ASN A 439 3.68 6.46 -17.81
N LEU A 440 3.49 7.55 -17.05
CA LEU A 440 4.23 8.81 -17.24
C LEU A 440 5.75 8.63 -17.08
N LEU A 441 6.18 7.65 -16.28
CA LEU A 441 7.59 7.29 -16.07
C LEU A 441 8.10 6.22 -17.04
N GLU A 442 7.31 5.86 -18.06
CA GLU A 442 7.65 4.86 -19.09
C GLU A 442 7.89 3.47 -18.49
N PHE A 443 7.14 3.10 -17.45
CA PHE A 443 7.07 1.70 -17.02
C PHE A 443 6.32 0.88 -18.08
N GLU A 444 6.83 -0.32 -18.35
CA GLU A 444 6.19 -1.30 -19.23
C GLU A 444 5.17 -2.10 -18.40
N GLU A 445 3.90 -2.07 -18.80
CA GLU A 445 2.91 -3.01 -18.28
C GLU A 445 3.20 -4.39 -18.88
N VAL A 446 3.76 -5.29 -18.09
CA VAL A 446 4.18 -6.62 -18.54
C VAL A 446 3.11 -7.68 -18.30
N GLY A 447 2.09 -7.40 -17.49
CA GLY A 447 0.98 -8.33 -17.27
C GLY A 447 -0.22 -7.68 -16.60
N LYS A 448 -1.41 -8.20 -16.90
CA LYS A 448 -2.68 -7.71 -16.35
C LYS A 448 -3.70 -8.83 -16.18
N THR A 449 -4.61 -8.68 -15.22
CA THR A 449 -5.79 -9.52 -15.04
C THR A 449 -6.87 -8.79 -14.25
N GLY A 450 -8.08 -9.33 -14.29
CA GLY A 450 -9.28 -8.74 -13.72
C GLY A 450 -10.00 -7.83 -14.69
N LYS A 451 -10.98 -7.09 -14.19
CA LYS A 451 -11.88 -6.29 -15.02
C LYS A 451 -11.44 -4.83 -15.11
N SER A 452 -11.73 -4.23 -16.26
CA SER A 452 -11.68 -2.77 -16.46
C SER A 452 -12.77 -2.09 -15.62
N GLU A 453 -12.76 -0.77 -15.61
CA GLU A 453 -13.67 0.05 -14.81
C GLU A 453 -15.12 -0.03 -15.27
N GLU A 454 -15.34 -0.26 -16.57
CA GLU A 454 -16.67 -0.25 -17.22
C GLU A 454 -17.57 -1.41 -16.77
N ASP A 455 -16.99 -2.50 -16.31
CA ASP A 455 -17.73 -3.61 -15.75
C ASP A 455 -18.22 -3.26 -14.33
N ASN A 456 -19.46 -2.79 -14.23
CA ASN A 456 -20.20 -2.52 -12.98
C ASN A 456 -20.41 -3.74 -12.07
N VAL A 457 -19.73 -4.85 -12.32
CA VAL A 457 -19.83 -6.06 -11.50
C VAL A 457 -18.88 -5.95 -10.32
N SER A 458 -19.43 -6.13 -9.12
CA SER A 458 -18.74 -6.23 -7.83
C SER A 458 -17.86 -7.50 -7.75
N ASP A 459 -16.90 -7.62 -8.65
CA ASP A 459 -15.99 -8.74 -8.72
C ASP A 459 -14.82 -8.53 -7.77
N SER A 460 -14.61 -9.50 -6.89
CA SER A 460 -13.54 -9.54 -5.90
C SER A 460 -12.71 -10.81 -6.05
N CYS A 461 -12.50 -11.24 -7.29
CA CYS A 461 -11.69 -12.39 -7.65
C CYS A 461 -11.02 -12.20 -9.02
N ILE A 462 -9.71 -12.43 -9.07
CA ILE A 462 -8.90 -12.36 -10.29
C ILE A 462 -8.35 -13.75 -10.68
N ASP A 463 -8.26 -14.00 -11.98
CA ASP A 463 -7.61 -15.19 -12.56
C ASP A 463 -6.14 -14.89 -12.84
N MET A 464 -5.24 -15.62 -12.21
CA MET A 464 -3.80 -15.42 -12.29
C MET A 464 -3.16 -16.12 -13.48
N LYS A 465 -3.93 -16.78 -14.36
CA LYS A 465 -3.43 -17.47 -15.56
C LYS A 465 -2.54 -16.61 -16.45
N TYR A 466 -2.82 -15.31 -16.54
CA TYR A 466 -2.09 -14.36 -17.38
C TYR A 466 -1.02 -13.56 -16.66
N ILE A 467 -0.82 -13.83 -15.37
CA ILE A 467 0.21 -13.20 -14.57
C ILE A 467 1.35 -14.19 -14.42
N HIS A 468 2.58 -13.75 -14.69
CA HIS A 468 3.74 -14.61 -14.48
C HIS A 468 3.87 -14.99 -13.01
N GLN A 469 3.99 -16.30 -12.77
CA GLN A 469 4.09 -16.91 -11.45
C GLN A 469 5.30 -17.83 -11.37
N PRO A 470 5.95 -17.95 -10.20
CA PRO A 470 5.66 -17.20 -8.97
C PRO A 470 5.96 -15.70 -9.07
N PHE A 471 5.48 -14.91 -8.10
CA PHE A 471 5.76 -13.47 -8.13
C PHE A 471 7.26 -13.20 -8.08
N PHE A 472 7.68 -12.20 -8.85
CA PHE A 472 9.07 -11.77 -9.02
C PHE A 472 10.01 -12.80 -9.68
N SER A 473 9.53 -13.90 -10.28
CA SER A 473 10.40 -14.77 -11.09
C SER A 473 10.68 -14.25 -12.50
N LEU A 474 10.10 -13.12 -12.89
CA LEU A 474 10.40 -12.48 -14.18
C LEU A 474 11.89 -12.14 -14.27
N GLU A 475 12.56 -12.74 -15.23
CA GLU A 475 13.89 -12.32 -15.65
C GLU A 475 13.76 -11.02 -16.44
N SER A 476 14.70 -10.09 -16.25
CA SER A 476 14.71 -8.75 -16.89
C SER A 476 14.72 -8.76 -18.43
N ARG A 477 14.78 -9.94 -19.06
CA ARG A 477 14.84 -10.15 -20.51
C ARG A 477 13.63 -10.89 -21.08
N GLN A 478 12.74 -11.44 -20.27
CA GLN A 478 11.57 -12.16 -20.77
C GLN A 478 10.47 -11.16 -21.13
N LYS A 479 10.26 -10.92 -22.43
CA LYS A 479 9.05 -10.27 -22.91
C LYS A 479 7.86 -11.16 -22.58
N MET A 480 6.94 -10.68 -21.76
CA MET A 480 5.69 -11.38 -21.51
C MET A 480 4.83 -11.28 -22.78
N ILE A 481 4.29 -12.43 -23.21
CA ILE A 481 3.23 -12.44 -24.22
C ILE A 481 1.97 -11.99 -23.49
N ILE A 482 1.63 -10.71 -23.62
CA ILE A 482 0.30 -10.21 -23.26
C ILE A 482 -0.63 -10.83 -24.31
N PRO A 483 -1.53 -11.74 -23.92
CA PRO A 483 -2.41 -12.35 -24.91
C PRO A 483 -3.26 -11.25 -25.55
N GLU A 484 -3.40 -11.30 -26.87
CA GLU A 484 -4.42 -10.58 -27.64
C GLU A 484 -5.79 -11.11 -27.21
N VAL A 485 -6.25 -10.74 -26.03
CA VAL A 485 -7.61 -10.99 -25.58
C VAL A 485 -8.39 -9.71 -25.83
N ASP A 486 -9.56 -9.86 -26.47
CA ASP A 486 -10.55 -8.81 -26.78
C ASP A 486 -10.36 -7.54 -25.92
N ASP A 487 -9.95 -6.46 -26.57
CA ASP A 487 -9.55 -5.14 -26.07
C ASP A 487 -9.97 -4.79 -24.63
N TYR A 488 -9.25 -5.30 -23.62
CA TYR A 488 -9.30 -4.76 -22.26
C TYR A 488 -8.39 -3.53 -22.20
N GLU A 489 -8.84 -2.40 -22.75
CA GLU A 489 -8.20 -1.11 -22.56
C GLU A 489 -8.63 -0.55 -21.20
N PHE A 490 -7.69 -0.40 -20.26
CA PHE A 490 -7.98 0.39 -19.06
C PHE A 490 -8.05 1.85 -19.51
N ASP A 491 -9.24 2.45 -19.47
CA ASP A 491 -9.39 3.89 -19.62
C ASP A 491 -8.76 4.57 -18.39
N TYR A 492 -7.47 4.82 -18.49
CA TYR A 492 -6.73 5.51 -17.46
C TYR A 492 -7.20 6.96 -17.26
N ASP A 493 -7.84 7.56 -18.27
CA ASP A 493 -8.29 8.95 -18.26
C ASP A 493 -9.70 9.11 -17.65
N HIS A 494 -10.41 8.01 -17.40
CA HIS A 494 -11.74 8.03 -16.82
C HIS A 494 -11.79 8.82 -15.51
N ILE A 495 -12.66 9.82 -15.45
CA ILE A 495 -12.94 10.60 -14.25
C ILE A 495 -14.20 10.02 -13.62
N TYR A 496 -14.03 9.21 -12.58
CA TYR A 496 -15.14 8.73 -11.77
C TYR A 496 -16.02 9.91 -11.29
N ALA A 497 -17.26 9.94 -11.72
CA ALA A 497 -18.32 10.35 -10.83
C ALA A 497 -18.48 9.21 -9.81
N LEU A 498 -18.46 9.49 -8.51
CA LEU A 498 -18.83 8.50 -7.47
C LEU A 498 -20.32 8.13 -7.64
N GLN A 499 -20.65 7.33 -8.66
CA GLN A 499 -21.95 6.68 -8.81
C GLN A 499 -21.88 5.33 -8.10
N GLY A 500 -21.75 5.39 -6.78
CA GLY A 500 -21.58 4.22 -5.95
C GLY A 500 -21.00 4.66 -4.62
N ASP A 501 -21.88 4.88 -3.65
CA ASP A 501 -21.50 5.17 -2.28
C ASP A 501 -20.82 3.93 -1.67
N PRO A 502 -19.51 3.93 -1.38
CA PRO A 502 -18.87 2.82 -0.67
C PRO A 502 -19.36 2.70 0.77
N MET A 503 -20.14 3.68 1.25
CA MET A 503 -20.77 3.72 2.57
C MET A 503 -22.30 3.67 2.46
N LYS A 504 -22.86 3.07 1.40
CA LYS A 504 -24.30 2.80 1.30
C LYS A 504 -24.73 1.92 2.47
N VAL A 505 -25.08 2.56 3.58
CA VAL A 505 -25.93 2.01 4.62
C VAL A 505 -27.27 1.85 3.92
N ASP A 506 -27.79 0.62 3.86
CA ASP A 506 -29.15 0.41 3.37
C ASP A 506 -30.07 1.43 4.04
N PRO A 507 -30.84 2.24 3.28
CA PRO A 507 -31.84 3.10 3.87
C PRO A 507 -32.92 2.19 4.45
N VAL A 508 -32.71 1.71 5.66
CA VAL A 508 -33.80 1.20 6.49
C VAL A 508 -34.73 2.38 6.64
N PHE A 509 -35.89 2.26 6.00
CA PHE A 509 -36.99 3.22 6.04
C PHE A 509 -37.10 3.81 7.45
N MET A 510 -36.77 5.09 7.59
CA MET A 510 -37.24 5.88 8.72
C MET A 510 -38.72 6.14 8.47
N GLU A 511 -39.58 5.19 8.84
CA GLU A 511 -40.92 5.55 9.31
C GLU A 511 -40.71 6.38 10.57
N VAL A 512 -40.75 7.69 10.41
CA VAL A 512 -40.79 8.62 11.53
C VAL A 512 -42.19 8.49 12.11
N ASP A 513 -42.36 7.62 13.10
CA ASP A 513 -43.59 7.56 13.88
C ASP A 513 -43.85 8.93 14.54
N PRO A 514 -44.97 9.60 14.25
CA PRO A 514 -45.33 10.82 14.94
C PRO A 514 -46.02 10.44 16.25
N VAL A 515 -45.22 10.07 17.26
CA VAL A 515 -45.74 9.90 18.63
C VAL A 515 -45.02 10.88 19.55
N PHE A 516 -45.55 12.10 19.60
CA PHE A 516 -45.66 12.84 20.85
C PHE A 516 -47.04 13.49 20.87
N MET A 517 -47.98 12.74 21.44
CA MET A 517 -49.20 13.30 22.00
C MET A 517 -48.84 14.09 23.27
N GLU A 518 -49.60 15.18 23.44
CA GLU A 518 -49.78 15.92 24.68
C GLU A 518 -50.15 15.01 25.87
N THR A 519 -49.85 15.53 27.08
CA THR A 519 -50.32 15.24 28.47
C THR A 519 -49.09 15.04 29.38
N ASP A 520 -48.83 15.79 30.45
CA ASP A 520 -49.60 16.76 31.25
C ASP A 520 -48.77 18.04 31.53
#